data_AF-A0A3P7LST7-F1
#
_entry.id   AF-A0A3P7LST7-F1
#
_cell.length_a   1.000
_cell.length_b   1.000
_cell.length_c   1.000
_cell.angle_alpha   90.00
_cell.angle_beta   90.00
_cell.angle_gamma   90.00
#
_symmetry.space_group_name_H-M   'P 1'
#
loop_
_entity.id
_entity.type
_entity.pdbx_description
1 polymer ?
#
loop_
_entity_poly.entity_id
_entity_poly.type
_entity_poly.pdbx_seq_one_letter_code
_entity_poly.pdbx_strand_id
1 'polypeptide(L)'
;MGQVFFLIYKFWHYVVLRFAQEDFYHCVAAARVNGDELEKGVAALRQNVTKLENCLKTYQKQGDDDSFVEVMSPFLSKAQGELDIITTLHSKMKSDWANFSKYYAFDTKKYPMEQFFADMKTFKEQYEGVYRELEMERLRAEKESEDFCPLSGRAALQRQRSRGADFLLREALENGSVSAYAPRTPLSVIPPAPEK
;
A
#
# COMPACT_ATOMS: atom_id res chain seq x y z
N MET A 1 20.84 4.46 26.72
CA MET A 1 19.64 3.59 26.86
C MET A 1 18.44 4.11 26.05
N GLY A 2 18.03 5.38 26.18
CA GLY A 2 16.82 5.91 25.51
C GLY A 2 16.82 5.87 23.97
N GLN A 3 17.93 6.21 23.30
CA GLN A 3 17.99 6.16 21.83
C GLN A 3 17.90 4.74 21.25
N VAL A 4 18.48 3.76 21.94
CA VAL A 4 18.41 2.35 21.50
C VAL A 4 16.99 1.83 21.64
N PHE A 5 16.30 2.15 22.75
CA PHE A 5 14.88 1.83 22.91
C PHE A 5 14.00 2.52 21.87
N PHE A 6 14.27 3.79 21.55
CA PHE A 6 13.54 4.52 20.52
C PHE A 6 13.73 3.94 19.12
N LEU A 7 14.96 3.52 18.77
CA LEU A 7 15.26 2.86 17.50
C LEU A 7 14.62 1.47 17.40
N ILE A 8 14.65 0.68 18.48
CA ILE A 8 13.98 -0.62 18.55
C ILE A 8 12.46 -0.43 18.41
N TYR A 9 11.89 0.58 19.08
CA TYR A 9 10.47 0.87 18.96
C TYR A 9 10.09 1.32 17.55
N LYS A 10 10.87 2.21 16.93
CA LYS A 10 10.64 2.60 15.52
C LYS A 10 10.84 1.46 14.54
N PHE A 11 11.79 0.56 14.78
CA PHE A 11 12.01 -0.61 13.94
C PHE A 11 10.87 -1.62 14.09
N TRP A 12 10.47 -1.96 15.32
CA TRP A 12 9.31 -2.82 15.59
C TRP A 12 8.06 -2.21 14.96
N HIS A 13 7.82 -0.91 15.17
CA HIS A 13 6.71 -0.20 14.58
C HIS A 13 6.76 -0.29 13.05
N TYR A 14 7.90 -0.01 12.40
CA TYR A 14 8.00 -0.10 10.94
C TYR A 14 7.70 -1.50 10.38
N VAL A 15 8.24 -2.56 11.01
CA VAL A 15 8.05 -3.95 10.59
C VAL A 15 6.60 -4.39 10.80
N VAL A 16 6.02 -4.10 11.97
CA VAL A 16 4.63 -4.47 12.27
C VAL A 16 3.62 -3.62 11.50
N LEU A 17 3.95 -2.42 11.07
CA LEU A 17 3.00 -1.60 10.30
C LEU A 17 2.87 -2.04 8.84
N ARG A 18 3.93 -2.62 8.25
CA ARG A 18 3.95 -2.98 6.81
C ARG A 18 3.68 -4.44 6.50
N PHE A 19 3.73 -5.33 7.49
CA PHE A 19 3.53 -6.77 7.26
C PHE A 19 2.22 -7.08 6.51
N ALA A 20 1.13 -6.38 6.82
CA ALA A 20 -0.14 -6.61 6.14
C ALA A 20 -0.08 -6.23 4.66
N GLN A 21 0.73 -5.24 4.27
CA GLN A 21 0.92 -4.82 2.89
C GLN A 21 1.77 -5.82 2.10
N GLU A 22 2.85 -6.29 2.72
CA GLU A 22 3.88 -7.12 2.08
C GLU A 22 3.51 -8.61 2.13
N ASP A 23 3.22 -9.15 3.32
CA ASP A 23 3.06 -10.59 3.54
C ASP A 23 1.66 -11.10 3.12
N PHE A 24 0.63 -10.25 3.21
CA PHE A 24 -0.75 -10.62 2.82
C PHE A 24 -1.14 -10.18 1.42
N TYR A 25 -0.18 -9.82 0.57
CA TYR A 25 -0.43 -9.35 -0.79
C TYR A 25 -1.34 -10.30 -1.60
N HIS A 26 -1.07 -11.61 -1.57
CA HIS A 26 -1.85 -12.60 -2.32
C HIS A 26 -3.17 -13.01 -1.66
N CYS A 27 -3.42 -12.65 -0.39
CA CYS A 27 -4.63 -13.06 0.32
C CYS A 27 -5.91 -12.54 -0.36
N VAL A 28 -5.85 -11.32 -0.92
CA VAL A 28 -7.00 -10.71 -1.62
C VAL A 28 -7.37 -11.49 -2.88
N ALA A 29 -6.37 -11.98 -3.62
CA ALA A 29 -6.58 -12.79 -4.82
C ALA A 29 -7.06 -14.20 -4.46
N ALA A 30 -6.42 -14.82 -3.45
CA ALA A 30 -6.79 -16.14 -2.96
C ALA A 30 -8.23 -16.19 -2.42
N ALA A 31 -8.72 -15.11 -1.80
CA ALA A 31 -10.11 -14.99 -1.33
C ALA A 31 -11.17 -15.09 -2.43
N ARG A 32 -10.79 -15.01 -3.71
CA ARG A 32 -11.68 -15.11 -4.87
C ARG A 32 -11.64 -16.50 -5.52
N VAL A 33 -10.77 -17.38 -5.05
CA VAL A 33 -10.58 -18.71 -5.60
C VAL A 33 -11.51 -19.68 -4.89
N ASN A 34 -12.29 -20.44 -5.66
CA ASN A 34 -13.04 -21.57 -5.15
C ASN A 34 -12.23 -22.86 -5.35
N GLY A 35 -11.90 -23.54 -4.25
CA GLY A 35 -11.05 -24.74 -4.26
C GLY A 35 -11.72 -25.94 -4.92
N ASP A 36 -13.03 -26.09 -4.73
CA ASP A 36 -13.81 -27.19 -5.31
C ASP A 36 -14.00 -27.01 -6.83
N GLU A 37 -14.22 -25.78 -7.28
CA GLU A 37 -14.29 -25.46 -8.71
C GLU A 37 -12.94 -25.65 -9.38
N LEU A 38 -11.84 -25.28 -8.71
CA LEU A 38 -10.49 -25.53 -9.20
C LEU A 38 -10.22 -27.04 -9.35
N GLU A 39 -10.58 -27.85 -8.35
CA GLU A 39 -10.48 -29.31 -8.43
C GLU A 39 -11.22 -29.86 -9.65
N LYS A 40 -12.47 -29.44 -9.83
CA LYS A 40 -13.32 -29.87 -10.96
C LYS A 40 -12.70 -29.45 -12.29
N GLY A 41 -12.13 -28.25 -12.38
CA GLY A 41 -11.43 -27.75 -13.56
C GLY A 41 -10.21 -28.60 -13.93
N VAL A 42 -9.36 -28.92 -12.95
CA VAL A 42 -8.18 -29.78 -13.17
C VAL A 42 -8.59 -31.20 -13.59
N ALA A 43 -9.62 -31.75 -12.95
CA ALA A 43 -10.16 -33.07 -13.31
C ALA A 43 -10.74 -33.08 -14.73
N ALA A 44 -11.50 -32.05 -15.10
CA ALA A 44 -12.07 -31.90 -16.44
C ALA A 44 -10.99 -31.76 -17.51
N LEU A 45 -9.93 -30.96 -17.25
CA LEU A 45 -8.80 -30.83 -18.16
C LEU A 45 -8.12 -32.18 -18.39
N ARG A 46 -7.81 -32.92 -17.32
CA ARG A 46 -7.25 -34.27 -17.40
C ARG A 46 -8.10 -35.18 -18.26
N GLN A 47 -9.41 -35.21 -17.98
CA GLN A 47 -10.34 -36.05 -18.72
C GLN A 47 -10.36 -35.69 -20.21
N ASN A 48 -10.35 -34.41 -20.56
CA ASN A 48 -10.38 -33.95 -21.95
C ASN A 48 -9.09 -34.27 -22.71
N VAL A 49 -7.93 -34.13 -22.06
CA VAL A 49 -6.63 -34.54 -22.63
C VAL A 49 -6.62 -36.05 -22.89
N THR A 50 -7.05 -36.87 -21.93
CA THR A 50 -7.15 -38.33 -22.10
C THR A 50 -8.14 -38.72 -23.20
N LYS A 51 -9.27 -38.01 -23.32
CA LYS A 51 -10.22 -38.23 -24.42
C LYS A 51 -9.57 -37.97 -25.78
N LEU A 52 -8.85 -36.86 -25.93
CA LEU A 52 -8.14 -36.54 -27.18
C LEU A 52 -7.08 -37.59 -27.52
N GLU A 53 -6.30 -38.01 -26.51
CA GLU A 53 -5.31 -39.07 -26.67
C GLU A 53 -5.95 -40.38 -27.17
N ASN A 54 -7.05 -40.79 -26.57
CA ASN A 54 -7.77 -42.00 -27.00
C ASN A 54 -8.38 -41.84 -28.39
N CYS A 55 -8.95 -40.68 -28.70
CA CYS A 55 -9.45 -40.37 -30.04
C CYS A 55 -8.35 -40.53 -31.09
N LEU A 56 -7.16 -39.96 -30.85
CA LEU A 56 -6.02 -40.06 -31.77
C LEU A 56 -5.51 -41.50 -31.93
N LYS A 57 -5.48 -42.29 -30.85
CA LYS A 57 -5.07 -43.71 -30.91
C LYS A 57 -5.97 -44.56 -31.80
N THR A 58 -7.27 -44.27 -31.83
CA THR A 58 -8.25 -45.04 -32.60
C THR A 58 -8.66 -44.38 -33.91
N TYR A 59 -8.15 -43.18 -34.20
CA TYR A 59 -8.57 -42.39 -35.35
C TYR A 59 -8.18 -43.07 -36.66
N GLN A 60 -9.10 -43.08 -37.62
CA GLN A 60 -8.87 -43.54 -38.98
C GLN A 60 -9.06 -42.36 -39.92
N LYS A 61 -8.10 -42.16 -40.82
CA LYS A 61 -8.11 -41.07 -41.80
C LYS A 61 -9.38 -41.14 -42.66
N GLN A 62 -10.11 -40.04 -42.77
CA GLN A 62 -11.42 -39.98 -43.43
C GLN A 62 -11.37 -39.58 -44.92
N GLY A 63 -10.20 -39.14 -45.42
CA GLY A 63 -9.98 -38.76 -46.83
C GLY A 63 -8.60 -38.14 -47.00
N ASP A 64 -8.15 -37.90 -48.23
CA ASP A 64 -6.76 -37.48 -48.49
C ASP A 64 -6.37 -36.14 -47.84
N ASP A 65 -7.33 -35.21 -47.75
CA ASP A 65 -7.16 -33.88 -47.13
C ASP A 65 -7.26 -33.89 -45.60
N ASP A 66 -7.55 -35.04 -44.98
CA ASP A 66 -7.67 -35.16 -43.53
C ASP A 66 -6.29 -35.06 -42.87
N SER A 67 -6.09 -33.93 -42.18
CA SER A 67 -4.88 -33.58 -41.44
C SER A 67 -5.08 -33.62 -39.92
N PHE A 68 -6.16 -34.27 -39.43
CA PHE A 68 -6.51 -34.25 -38.01
C PHE A 68 -5.38 -34.78 -37.13
N VAL A 69 -4.81 -35.95 -37.47
CA VAL A 69 -3.72 -36.55 -36.70
C VAL A 69 -2.46 -35.69 -36.74
N GLU A 70 -2.14 -35.10 -37.90
CA GLU A 70 -0.95 -34.24 -38.08
C GLU A 70 -1.03 -32.98 -37.20
N VAL A 71 -2.20 -32.35 -37.12
CA VAL A 71 -2.39 -31.12 -36.34
C VAL A 71 -2.59 -31.42 -34.85
N MET A 72 -3.34 -32.46 -34.51
CA MET A 72 -3.73 -32.73 -33.12
C MET A 72 -2.67 -33.48 -32.32
N SER A 73 -1.78 -34.25 -32.96
CA SER A 73 -0.67 -34.92 -32.25
C SER A 73 0.29 -33.94 -31.55
N PRO A 74 0.82 -32.89 -32.23
CA PRO A 74 1.66 -31.90 -31.56
C PRO A 74 0.89 -31.05 -30.55
N PHE A 75 -0.40 -30.79 -30.78
CA PHE A 75 -1.26 -30.14 -29.79
C PHE A 75 -1.41 -30.99 -28.53
N LEU A 76 -1.68 -32.29 -28.67
CA LEU A 76 -1.80 -33.22 -27.54
C LEU A 76 -0.52 -33.24 -26.71
N SER A 77 0.64 -33.33 -27.34
CA SER A 77 1.94 -33.30 -26.67
C SER A 77 2.12 -32.05 -25.80
N LYS A 78 1.77 -30.87 -26.34
CA LYS A 78 1.78 -29.61 -25.57
C LYS A 78 0.77 -29.63 -24.42
N ALA A 79 -0.46 -30.08 -24.68
CA ALA A 79 -1.53 -30.12 -23.69
C ALA A 79 -1.20 -31.07 -22.52
N GLN A 80 -0.52 -32.20 -22.79
CA GLN A 80 -0.02 -33.11 -21.76
C GLN A 80 1.05 -32.42 -20.89
N GLY A 81 1.99 -31.70 -21.50
CA GLY A 81 3.00 -30.93 -20.75
C GLY A 81 2.37 -29.86 -19.84
N GLU A 82 1.42 -29.09 -20.33
CA GLU A 82 0.69 -28.10 -19.52
C GLU A 82 -0.13 -28.75 -18.39
N LEU A 83 -0.78 -29.89 -18.67
CA LEU A 83 -1.52 -30.65 -17.66
C LEU A 83 -0.62 -31.15 -16.54
N ASP A 84 0.61 -31.57 -16.84
CA ASP A 84 1.59 -32.01 -15.83
C ASP A 84 2.01 -30.85 -14.92
N ILE A 85 2.25 -29.67 -15.49
CA ILE A 85 2.57 -28.46 -14.73
C ILE A 85 1.40 -28.11 -13.80
N ILE A 86 0.18 -28.04 -14.35
CA ILE A 86 -1.04 -27.72 -13.58
C ILE A 86 -1.26 -28.74 -12.46
N THR A 87 -1.09 -30.03 -12.75
CA THR A 87 -1.24 -31.10 -11.75
C THR A 87 -0.22 -30.95 -10.63
N THR A 88 1.02 -30.62 -10.96
CA THR A 88 2.11 -30.42 -9.99
C THR A 88 1.82 -29.22 -9.09
N LEU A 89 1.44 -28.07 -9.67
CA LEU A 89 1.11 -26.86 -8.92
C LEU A 89 -0.12 -27.07 -8.01
N HIS A 90 -1.14 -27.74 -8.51
CA HIS A 90 -2.34 -28.05 -7.75
C HIS A 90 -2.05 -29.02 -6.58
N SER A 91 -1.21 -30.02 -6.79
CA SER A 91 -0.74 -30.91 -5.72
C SER A 91 0.07 -30.14 -4.66
N LYS A 92 0.95 -29.24 -5.10
CA LYS A 92 1.73 -28.38 -4.19
C LYS A 92 0.81 -27.49 -3.35
N MET A 93 -0.19 -26.84 -3.97
CA MET A 93 -1.18 -26.01 -3.29
C MET A 93 -1.90 -26.79 -2.17
N LYS A 94 -2.36 -28.02 -2.45
CA LYS A 94 -3.00 -28.88 -1.44
C LYS A 94 -2.05 -29.26 -0.31
N SER A 95 -0.80 -29.60 -0.64
CA SER A 95 0.22 -29.94 0.35
C SER A 95 0.54 -28.76 1.26
N ASP A 96 0.74 -27.56 0.68
CA ASP A 96 0.97 -26.34 1.43
C ASP A 96 -0.20 -26.04 2.37
N TRP A 97 -1.44 -26.19 1.90
CA TRP A 97 -2.65 -26.02 2.72
C TRP A 97 -2.75 -27.02 3.87
N ALA A 98 -2.43 -28.30 3.63
CA ALA A 98 -2.40 -29.32 4.68
C ALA A 98 -1.35 -29.01 5.75
N ASN A 99 -0.16 -28.57 5.34
CA ASN A 99 0.90 -28.16 6.27
C ASN A 99 0.51 -26.90 7.04
N PHE A 100 -0.08 -25.92 6.36
CA PHE A 100 -0.55 -24.66 6.94
C PHE A 100 -1.62 -24.89 8.00
N SER A 101 -2.68 -25.62 7.66
CA SER A 101 -3.77 -25.96 8.59
C SER A 101 -3.29 -26.75 9.81
N LYS A 102 -2.32 -27.65 9.61
CA LYS A 102 -1.65 -28.35 10.72
C LYS A 102 -0.86 -27.40 11.63
N TYR A 103 -0.12 -26.46 11.05
CA TYR A 103 0.68 -25.48 11.80
C TYR A 103 -0.21 -24.55 12.65
N TYR A 104 -1.31 -24.05 12.09
CA TYR A 104 -2.28 -23.20 12.80
C TYR A 104 -3.33 -24.00 13.60
N ALA A 105 -3.26 -25.33 13.58
CA ALA A 105 -4.08 -26.24 14.35
C ALA A 105 -5.61 -26.05 14.22
N PHE A 106 -6.11 -25.83 13.00
CA PHE A 106 -7.56 -25.75 12.74
C PHE A 106 -8.09 -26.91 11.87
N ASP A 107 -9.37 -27.22 12.03
CA ASP A 107 -10.07 -28.27 11.27
C ASP A 107 -10.51 -27.72 9.91
N THR A 108 -9.89 -28.21 8.82
CA THR A 108 -10.17 -27.79 7.45
C THR A 108 -11.59 -28.09 6.99
N LYS A 109 -12.33 -28.98 7.67
CA LYS A 109 -13.74 -29.25 7.36
C LYS A 109 -14.67 -28.19 7.92
N LYS A 110 -14.31 -27.59 9.06
CA LYS A 110 -15.06 -26.51 9.70
C LYS A 110 -14.61 -25.15 9.18
N TYR A 111 -13.36 -25.03 8.78
CA TYR A 111 -12.74 -23.81 8.34
C TYR A 111 -11.98 -24.05 7.02
N PRO A 112 -12.70 -24.01 5.88
CA PRO A 112 -12.12 -24.29 4.57
C PRO A 112 -11.21 -23.15 4.10
N MET A 113 -10.40 -23.43 3.08
CA MET A 113 -9.43 -22.51 2.49
C MET A 113 -10.07 -21.17 2.07
N GLU A 114 -11.25 -21.24 1.47
CA GLU A 114 -12.00 -20.07 1.01
C GLU A 114 -12.35 -19.13 2.16
N GLN A 115 -12.88 -19.69 3.26
CA GLN A 115 -13.25 -18.90 4.43
C GLN A 115 -12.00 -18.28 5.08
N PHE A 116 -10.90 -19.03 5.18
CA PHE A 116 -9.65 -18.51 5.70
C PHE A 116 -9.16 -17.28 4.91
N PHE A 117 -9.08 -17.38 3.58
CA PHE A 117 -8.59 -16.25 2.77
C PHE A 117 -9.58 -15.08 2.73
N ALA A 118 -10.89 -15.33 2.83
CA ALA A 118 -11.88 -14.28 3.01
C ALA A 118 -11.62 -13.49 4.30
N ASP A 119 -11.40 -14.17 5.42
CA ASP A 119 -11.11 -13.54 6.70
C ASP A 119 -9.75 -12.79 6.67
N MET A 120 -8.73 -13.37 6.03
CA MET A 120 -7.41 -12.71 5.86
C MET A 120 -7.51 -11.45 4.99
N LYS A 121 -8.35 -11.47 3.94
CA LYS A 121 -8.64 -10.29 3.15
C LYS A 121 -9.29 -9.21 4.02
N THR A 122 -10.32 -9.55 4.79
CA THR A 122 -10.99 -8.60 5.69
C THR A 122 -10.01 -8.05 6.73
N PHE A 123 -9.19 -8.91 7.34
CA PHE A 123 -8.13 -8.50 8.26
C PHE A 123 -7.20 -7.48 7.62
N LYS A 124 -6.68 -7.77 6.42
CA LYS A 124 -5.79 -6.86 5.68
C LYS A 124 -6.44 -5.51 5.41
N GLU A 125 -7.67 -5.50 4.92
CA GLU A 125 -8.42 -4.27 4.60
C GLU A 125 -8.65 -3.40 5.85
N GLN A 126 -9.04 -4.03 6.95
CA GLN A 126 -9.23 -3.35 8.24
C GLN A 126 -7.91 -2.81 8.80
N TYR A 127 -6.87 -3.64 8.79
CA TYR A 127 -5.55 -3.27 9.30
C TYR A 127 -4.97 -2.08 8.54
N GLU A 128 -5.01 -2.11 7.21
CA GLU A 128 -4.56 -1.00 6.37
C GLU A 128 -5.44 0.25 6.53
N GLY A 129 -6.73 0.07 6.80
CA GLY A 129 -7.65 1.16 7.13
C GLY A 129 -7.19 1.92 8.38
N VAL A 130 -7.07 1.20 9.50
CA VAL A 130 -6.59 1.77 10.76
C VAL A 130 -5.19 2.35 10.62
N TYR A 131 -4.30 1.71 9.86
CA TYR A 131 -2.96 2.22 9.60
C TYR A 131 -2.98 3.58 8.88
N ARG A 132 -3.81 3.74 7.84
CA ARG A 132 -3.96 5.01 7.14
C ARG A 132 -4.49 6.10 8.08
N GLU A 133 -5.44 5.77 8.94
CA GLU A 133 -6.00 6.71 9.92
C GLU A 133 -4.93 7.18 10.92
N LEU A 134 -4.13 6.27 11.47
CA LEU A 134 -3.05 6.60 12.38
C LEU A 134 -1.96 7.47 11.73
N GLU A 135 -1.60 7.18 10.48
CA GLU A 135 -0.61 8.00 9.76
C GLU A 135 -1.15 9.40 9.45
N MET A 136 -2.44 9.51 9.10
CA MET A 136 -3.08 10.81 8.94
C MET A 136 -3.11 11.63 10.23
N GLU A 137 -3.36 10.98 11.38
CA GLU A 137 -3.34 11.63 12.69
C GLU A 137 -1.93 12.12 13.05
N ARG A 138 -0.90 11.30 12.82
CA ARG A 138 0.51 11.68 13.02
C ARG A 138 0.88 12.91 12.20
N LEU A 139 0.52 12.92 10.93
CA LEU A 139 0.78 14.04 10.02
C LEU A 139 0.02 15.31 10.42
N ARG A 140 -1.19 15.20 10.98
CA ARG A 140 -1.94 16.35 11.52
C ARG A 140 -1.28 16.92 12.78
N ALA A 141 -0.93 16.06 13.74
CA ALA A 141 -0.26 16.49 14.97
C ALA A 141 1.10 17.16 14.70
N GLU A 142 1.85 16.68 13.71
CA GLU A 142 3.12 17.30 13.30
C GLU A 142 2.92 18.70 12.73
N LYS A 143 1.94 18.90 11.84
CA LYS A 143 1.58 20.23 11.33
C LYS A 143 1.13 21.17 12.43
N GLU A 144 0.27 20.71 13.34
CA GLU A 144 -0.20 21.52 14.47
C GLU A 144 0.95 21.92 15.41
N SER A 145 1.96 21.06 15.59
CA SER A 145 3.14 21.37 16.39
C SER A 145 4.08 22.39 15.72
N GLU A 146 4.19 22.36 14.39
CA GLU A 146 4.95 23.35 13.62
C GLU A 146 4.26 24.72 13.65
N ASP A 147 2.93 24.74 13.52
CA ASP A 147 2.10 25.97 13.59
C ASP A 147 2.07 26.61 14.98
N PHE A 148 2.42 25.88 16.05
CA PHE A 148 2.52 26.43 17.42
C PHE A 148 3.88 27.13 17.69
N CYS A 149 4.91 26.88 16.88
CA CYS A 149 6.25 27.48 17.02
C CYS A 149 6.51 28.88 16.37
N PRO A 150 5.61 29.60 15.67
CA PRO A 150 5.88 30.96 15.17
C PRO A 150 5.64 32.09 16.20
N LEU A 151 4.96 31.82 17.31
CA LEU A 151 4.60 32.85 18.30
C LEU A 151 5.77 33.27 19.19
N SER A 152 6.69 32.35 19.50
CA SER A 152 7.90 32.61 20.30
C SER A 152 8.87 33.57 19.59
N GLY A 153 9.14 33.33 18.30
CA GLY A 153 10.05 34.18 17.50
C GLY A 153 9.48 35.56 17.20
N ARG A 154 8.18 35.66 16.92
CA ARG A 154 7.50 36.95 16.70
C ARG A 154 7.44 37.81 17.97
N ALA A 155 7.18 37.21 19.13
CA ALA A 155 7.18 37.91 20.41
C ALA A 155 8.59 38.42 20.81
N ALA A 156 9.65 37.65 20.52
CA ALA A 156 11.03 38.06 20.77
C ALA A 156 11.47 39.23 19.88
N LEU A 157 11.13 39.19 18.58
CA LEU A 157 11.46 40.26 17.63
C LEU A 157 10.70 41.56 17.93
N GLN A 158 9.45 41.46 18.37
CA GLN A 158 8.66 42.63 18.76
C GLN A 158 9.19 43.29 20.04
N ARG A 159 9.68 42.51 21.01
CA ARG A 159 10.36 43.05 22.21
C ARG A 159 11.67 43.76 21.87
N GLN A 160 12.46 43.26 20.91
CA GLN A 160 13.65 43.98 20.43
C GLN A 160 13.29 45.30 19.73
N ARG A 161 12.24 45.31 18.89
CA ARG A 161 11.74 46.52 18.24
C ARG A 161 11.25 47.58 19.23
N SER A 162 10.48 47.19 20.24
CA SER A 162 10.04 48.14 21.28
C SER A 162 11.20 48.71 22.09
N ARG A 163 12.21 47.90 22.45
CA ARG A 163 13.41 48.40 23.16
C ARG A 163 14.23 49.38 22.31
N GLY A 164 14.35 49.12 21.01
CA GLY A 164 15.01 50.04 20.08
C GLY A 164 14.24 51.35 19.90
N ALA A 165 12.90 51.29 19.85
CA ALA A 165 12.05 52.48 19.77
C ALA A 165 12.09 53.33 21.05
N ASP A 166 12.10 52.70 22.23
CA ASP A 166 12.28 53.40 23.52
C ASP A 166 13.65 54.10 23.62
N PHE A 167 14.71 53.46 23.13
CA PHE A 167 16.04 54.05 23.09
C PHE A 167 16.08 55.31 22.21
N LEU A 168 15.52 55.24 21.00
CA LEU A 168 15.44 56.39 20.08
C LEU A 168 14.57 57.53 20.63
N LEU A 169 13.48 57.20 21.35
CA LEU A 169 12.63 58.22 21.97
C LEU A 169 13.36 58.94 23.11
N ARG A 170 14.14 58.19 23.90
CA ARG A 170 14.96 58.75 24.98
C ARG A 170 16.09 59.63 24.45
N GLU A 171 16.76 59.19 23.38
CA GLU A 171 17.79 59.98 22.69
C GLU A 171 17.22 61.25 22.04
N ALA A 172 16.01 61.19 21.48
CA ALA A 172 15.33 62.35 20.93
C ALA A 172 14.91 63.38 22.00
N LEU A 173 14.59 62.94 23.20
CA LEU A 173 14.28 63.81 24.34
C LEU A 173 15.55 64.41 24.97
N GLU A 174 16.67 63.66 24.98
CA GLU A 174 17.96 64.17 25.46
C GLU A 174 18.62 65.17 24.49
N ASN A 175 18.36 65.04 23.18
CA ASN A 175 18.93 65.94 22.15
C ASN A 175 18.01 67.14 21.80
N GLY A 176 16.97 67.37 22.59
CA GLY A 176 15.96 68.42 22.40
C GLY A 176 16.41 69.84 22.78
N SER A 177 17.57 70.31 22.31
CA SER A 177 17.81 71.75 22.13
C SER A 177 18.83 71.98 21.01
N VAL A 178 18.32 72.40 19.84
CA VAL A 178 18.88 73.38 18.87
C VAL A 178 18.41 73.08 17.42
N SER A 179 17.51 73.93 16.94
CA SER A 179 17.40 74.57 15.60
C SER A 179 17.40 73.78 14.26
N ALA A 180 16.29 74.03 13.52
CA ALA A 180 16.15 74.40 12.09
C ALA A 180 16.20 73.38 10.93
N TYR A 181 15.26 73.62 10.01
CA TYR A 181 15.07 73.10 8.64
C TYR A 181 14.59 71.65 8.46
N ALA A 182 13.33 71.51 8.01
CA ALA A 182 12.83 70.30 7.37
C ALA A 182 12.38 70.62 5.93
N PRO A 183 12.87 69.94 4.89
CA PRO A 183 12.30 70.06 3.55
C PRO A 183 11.02 69.23 3.47
N ARG A 184 9.99 69.79 2.82
CA ARG A 184 8.70 69.16 2.56
C ARG A 184 8.86 68.03 1.52
N THR A 185 8.42 66.82 1.85
CA THR A 185 8.16 65.74 0.88
C THR A 185 6.73 65.84 0.34
N PRO A 186 6.49 65.65 -0.98
CA PRO A 186 5.15 65.76 -1.55
C PRO A 186 4.31 64.50 -1.31
N LEU A 187 2.99 64.70 -1.13
CA LEU A 187 1.97 63.66 -1.08
C LEU A 187 1.77 63.03 -2.47
N SER A 188 1.87 61.71 -2.57
CA SER A 188 0.95 60.80 -3.27
C SER A 188 1.65 59.48 -3.64
N VAL A 189 1.09 58.35 -3.19
CA VAL A 189 0.63 57.22 -4.01
C VAL A 189 -0.03 56.24 -3.04
N ILE A 190 -1.34 56.07 -3.18
CA ILE A 190 -2.13 55.04 -2.49
C ILE A 190 -1.94 53.73 -3.28
N PRO A 191 -1.55 52.59 -2.67
CA PRO A 191 -1.58 51.30 -3.36
C PRO A 191 -3.02 50.76 -3.45
N PRO A 192 -3.40 50.12 -4.57
CA PRO A 192 -4.75 49.58 -4.74
C PRO A 192 -5.01 48.35 -3.86
N ALA A 193 -6.28 48.17 -3.49
CA ALA A 193 -6.77 47.06 -2.67
C ALA A 193 -6.71 45.72 -3.43
N PRO A 194 -6.55 44.59 -2.71
CA PRO A 194 -6.55 43.26 -3.34
C PRO A 194 -7.98 42.85 -3.76
N GLU A 195 -8.10 42.38 -5.00
CA GLU A 195 -9.34 41.84 -5.57
C GLU A 195 -9.74 40.51 -4.89
N LYS A 196 -11.06 40.27 -4.84
CA LYS A 196 -11.69 39.00 -4.46
C LYS A 196 -11.91 38.13 -5.69
#